data_AF-A0A6S7HZB7-F1
#
_entry.id   AF-A0A6S7HZB7-F1
#
_cell.length_a   1.000
_cell.length_b   1.000
_cell.length_c   1.000
_cell.angle_alpha   90.00
_cell.angle_beta   90.00
_cell.angle_gamma   90.00
#
_symmetry.space_group_name_H-M   'P 1'
#
loop_
_entity.id
_entity.type
_entity.pdbx_description
1 polymer ?
#
loop_
_entity_poly.entity_id
_entity_poly.type
_entity_poly.pdbx_seq_one_letter_code
_entity_poly.pdbx_strand_id
1 'polypeptide(L)'
;LDDNAPMEPLKKAIANYAMMVRFHFNQEIASCSEFLQDHLETLNSGSDGISIGLAKFKENCGKNCDEGSELGTLFADIELRNMEVRQLSRKIKRRGIPQDDSSELSLPKEVQDSLLECVKTYEKTVQFVYEYMCIVHEKAAALPEDESLLSGQLEEMSQDVGILVFENDTDTPKDCLSSAFNDVIGYLSSFLIKMQEGEYDCKPSGKTKAELPYVARAKALRHELAESGSVEEKLAAKDKELQDARRALKLKSEEVAQANIRVGLLEKRLDNSSKEADSRVEQVNKKLEQTNADLEKKSREYEETMDALQADIDNLEKEKLDFKKKLENLSKKSLLQDLARQTSGIGALVAGAAGKGGVGSARGPPGSPGEPVQVVIKDSPVILRQVDSLKAALNYVKNENTRIKGENLKARLRALPPIYVPPKLGSAPSAISATGKRLESLTKINEYSNEVQSLLENINLLSATPQVVNLTKPKAARNSFREVDRMATLKELMKKKDELQQQIHQLMASVHPGANIETSFSSFVSPTFSKALQEKITPAVLGKITIPNESEDKGKVYPVTLRSNEFRRIHETFLN
;
A
#
# COMPACT_ATOMS: atom_id res chain seq x y z
N LEU A 1 -28.17 -25.38 -26.04
CA LEU A 1 -26.97 -24.87 -26.78
C LEU A 1 -27.14 -25.35 -28.22
N ASP A 2 -26.11 -25.33 -29.06
CA ASP A 2 -26.03 -26.32 -30.15
C ASP A 2 -25.73 -27.67 -29.49
N ASP A 3 -26.48 -28.72 -29.85
CA ASP A 3 -26.32 -30.05 -29.22
C ASP A 3 -24.99 -30.73 -29.62
N ASN A 4 -24.35 -30.26 -30.69
CA ASN A 4 -23.02 -30.72 -31.14
C ASN A 4 -21.85 -29.97 -30.47
N ALA A 5 -22.10 -29.08 -29.51
CA ALA A 5 -21.03 -28.31 -28.86
C ALA A 5 -20.22 -29.18 -27.87
N PRO A 6 -18.91 -29.39 -28.06
CA PRO A 6 -18.11 -30.23 -27.17
C PRO A 6 -18.00 -29.59 -25.77
N MET A 7 -18.51 -30.29 -24.75
CA MET A 7 -18.50 -29.83 -23.35
C MET A 7 -17.12 -29.92 -22.69
N GLU A 8 -16.15 -30.58 -23.31
CA GLU A 8 -14.83 -30.86 -22.74
C GLU A 8 -14.01 -29.62 -22.33
N PRO A 9 -14.00 -28.49 -23.08
CA PRO A 9 -13.37 -27.25 -22.62
C PRO A 9 -14.07 -26.65 -21.40
N LEU A 10 -15.39 -26.86 -21.25
CA LEU A 10 -16.16 -26.39 -20.10
C LEU A 10 -15.89 -27.27 -18.87
N LYS A 11 -15.86 -28.61 -19.01
CA LYS A 11 -15.41 -29.54 -17.95
C LYS A 11 -14.03 -29.10 -17.42
N LYS A 12 -13.07 -28.81 -18.32
CA LYS A 12 -11.73 -28.32 -17.97
C LYS A 12 -11.71 -26.92 -17.34
N ALA A 13 -12.53 -25.99 -17.80
CA ALA A 13 -12.64 -24.66 -17.19
C ALA A 13 -13.20 -24.72 -15.75
N ILE A 14 -14.21 -25.56 -15.51
CA ILE A 14 -14.79 -25.80 -14.18
C ILE A 14 -13.76 -26.46 -13.26
N ALA A 15 -13.04 -27.47 -13.72
CA ALA A 15 -11.97 -28.12 -12.94
C ALA A 15 -10.86 -27.14 -12.53
N ASN A 16 -10.38 -26.30 -13.46
CA ASN A 16 -9.41 -25.25 -13.18
C ASN A 16 -9.96 -24.22 -12.16
N TYR A 17 -11.21 -23.79 -12.30
CA TYR A 17 -11.85 -22.88 -11.35
C TYR A 17 -11.95 -23.50 -9.95
N ALA A 18 -12.41 -24.75 -9.84
CA ALA A 18 -12.49 -25.47 -8.58
C ALA A 18 -11.11 -25.65 -7.91
N MET A 19 -10.05 -25.89 -8.69
CA MET A 19 -8.68 -25.95 -8.19
C MET A 19 -8.21 -24.57 -7.67
N MET A 20 -8.44 -23.49 -8.42
CA MET A 20 -8.09 -22.13 -8.00
C MET A 20 -8.86 -21.71 -6.73
N VAL A 21 -10.14 -22.04 -6.63
CA VAL A 21 -10.96 -21.77 -5.44
C VAL A 21 -10.42 -22.54 -4.23
N ARG A 22 -10.16 -23.85 -4.36
CA ARG A 22 -9.59 -24.66 -3.28
C ARG A 22 -8.19 -24.22 -2.83
N PHE A 23 -7.41 -23.61 -3.72
CA PHE A 23 -6.06 -23.12 -3.42
C PHE A 23 -6.04 -21.71 -2.81
N HIS A 24 -6.96 -20.82 -3.22
CA HIS A 24 -6.99 -19.43 -2.75
C HIS A 24 -7.96 -19.16 -1.60
N PHE A 25 -8.96 -20.02 -1.36
CA PHE A 25 -9.88 -19.93 -0.23
C PHE A 25 -9.70 -21.15 0.67
N ASN A 26 -9.26 -20.92 1.92
CA ASN A 26 -8.73 -21.92 2.85
C ASN A 26 -9.81 -22.82 3.51
N GLN A 27 -10.72 -23.41 2.71
CA GLN A 27 -11.91 -24.14 3.17
C GLN A 27 -12.88 -23.33 4.07
N GLU A 28 -12.72 -22.01 4.20
CA GLU A 28 -13.57 -21.18 5.06
C GLU A 28 -14.94 -20.95 4.41
N ILE A 29 -15.85 -21.90 4.64
CA ILE A 29 -17.26 -21.82 4.30
C ILE A 29 -17.89 -20.64 5.07
N ALA A 30 -18.27 -19.59 4.35
CA ALA A 30 -18.83 -18.37 4.94
C ALA A 30 -20.23 -18.57 5.55
N SER A 31 -20.96 -19.60 5.11
CA SER A 31 -22.26 -20.03 5.66
C SER A 31 -22.44 -21.52 5.40
N CYS A 32 -22.60 -22.33 6.46
CA CYS A 32 -22.90 -23.76 6.31
C CYS A 32 -24.28 -24.00 5.67
N SER A 33 -25.20 -23.05 5.78
CA SER A 33 -26.51 -23.12 5.13
C SER A 33 -26.43 -22.90 3.62
N GLU A 34 -25.57 -22.00 3.15
CA GLU A 34 -25.33 -21.78 1.71
C GLU A 34 -24.61 -23.01 1.11
N PHE A 35 -23.56 -23.49 1.78
CA PHE A 35 -22.84 -24.72 1.40
C PHE A 35 -23.76 -25.96 1.32
N LEU A 36 -24.62 -26.18 2.31
CA LEU A 36 -25.60 -27.28 2.29
C LEU A 36 -26.61 -27.07 1.16
N GLN A 37 -27.09 -25.84 0.93
CA GLN A 37 -28.03 -25.56 -0.16
C GLN A 37 -27.42 -25.86 -1.53
N ASP A 38 -26.17 -25.47 -1.79
CA ASP A 38 -25.49 -25.68 -3.08
C ASP A 38 -25.26 -27.17 -3.36
N HIS A 39 -24.86 -27.96 -2.36
CA HIS A 39 -24.69 -29.40 -2.51
C HIS A 39 -26.04 -30.15 -2.67
N LEU A 40 -27.09 -29.71 -1.97
CA LEU A 40 -28.46 -30.23 -2.22
C LEU A 40 -29.00 -29.83 -3.60
N GLU A 41 -28.66 -28.64 -4.09
CA GLU A 41 -29.02 -28.20 -5.45
C GLU A 41 -28.31 -29.06 -6.50
N THR A 42 -27.00 -29.30 -6.34
CA THR A 42 -26.20 -30.23 -7.17
C THR A 42 -26.83 -31.62 -7.22
N LEU A 43 -27.24 -32.19 -6.07
CA LEU A 43 -27.94 -33.48 -6.03
C LEU A 43 -29.30 -33.45 -6.75
N ASN A 44 -30.08 -32.36 -6.67
CA ASN A 44 -31.33 -32.23 -7.43
C ASN A 44 -31.06 -32.09 -8.94
N SER A 45 -30.06 -31.31 -9.35
CA SER A 45 -29.71 -31.12 -10.76
C SER A 45 -29.18 -32.40 -11.40
N GLY A 46 -28.34 -33.17 -10.69
CA GLY A 46 -27.92 -34.50 -11.12
C GLY A 46 -29.10 -35.47 -11.24
N SER A 47 -30.05 -35.41 -10.31
CA SER A 47 -31.26 -36.24 -10.33
C SER A 47 -32.17 -35.94 -11.51
N ASP A 48 -32.37 -34.66 -11.80
CA ASP A 48 -33.13 -34.20 -12.97
C ASP A 48 -32.39 -34.57 -14.28
N GLY A 49 -31.04 -34.53 -14.28
CA GLY A 49 -30.20 -35.04 -15.38
C GLY A 49 -30.36 -36.54 -15.64
N ILE A 50 -30.29 -37.37 -14.60
CA ILE A 50 -30.56 -38.81 -14.69
C ILE A 50 -31.99 -39.06 -15.21
N SER A 51 -33.00 -38.33 -14.71
CA SER A 51 -34.38 -38.44 -15.22
C SER A 51 -34.51 -38.10 -16.72
N ILE A 52 -33.74 -37.13 -17.23
CA ILE A 52 -33.71 -36.80 -18.67
C ILE A 52 -33.01 -37.91 -19.47
N GLY A 53 -31.91 -38.48 -18.95
CA GLY A 53 -31.23 -39.63 -19.57
C GLY A 53 -32.14 -40.86 -19.66
N LEU A 54 -32.82 -41.20 -18.56
CA LEU A 54 -33.81 -42.29 -18.51
C LEU A 54 -34.96 -42.09 -19.51
N ALA A 55 -35.43 -40.84 -19.69
CA ALA A 55 -36.45 -40.52 -20.69
C ALA A 55 -35.94 -40.75 -22.12
N LYS A 56 -34.72 -40.29 -22.44
CA LYS A 56 -34.08 -40.52 -23.74
C LYS A 56 -33.82 -42.01 -24.01
N PHE A 57 -33.43 -42.80 -23.00
CA PHE A 57 -33.29 -44.24 -23.14
C PHE A 57 -34.63 -44.91 -23.50
N LYS A 58 -35.73 -44.52 -22.83
CA LYS A 58 -37.08 -45.03 -23.12
C LYS A 58 -37.57 -44.65 -24.51
N GLU A 59 -37.19 -43.46 -25.01
CA GLU A 59 -37.52 -43.01 -26.38
C GLU A 59 -36.72 -43.76 -27.46
N ASN A 60 -35.41 -43.91 -27.28
CA ASN A 60 -34.51 -44.51 -28.28
C ASN A 60 -34.50 -46.04 -28.27
N CYS A 61 -34.50 -46.67 -27.08
CA CYS A 61 -34.29 -48.11 -26.90
C CYS A 61 -35.54 -48.87 -26.42
N GLY A 62 -36.58 -48.18 -25.93
CA GLY A 62 -37.80 -48.77 -25.36
C GLY A 62 -38.70 -49.55 -26.33
N LYS A 63 -38.28 -49.77 -27.57
CA LYS A 63 -38.89 -50.69 -28.54
C LYS A 63 -38.16 -52.03 -28.66
N ASN A 64 -36.92 -52.10 -28.19
CA ASN A 64 -35.98 -53.21 -28.42
C ASN A 64 -35.60 -53.96 -27.13
N CYS A 65 -35.69 -53.29 -25.98
CA CYS A 65 -35.50 -53.91 -24.67
C CYS A 65 -36.87 -54.32 -24.11
N ASP A 66 -37.12 -55.63 -23.99
CA ASP A 66 -38.26 -56.16 -23.24
C ASP A 66 -38.21 -55.69 -21.78
N GLU A 67 -39.38 -55.50 -21.15
CA GLU A 67 -39.51 -55.02 -19.75
C GLU A 67 -38.85 -55.94 -18.70
N GLY A 68 -38.44 -57.16 -19.09
CA GLY A 68 -37.67 -58.12 -18.28
C GLY A 68 -36.19 -58.28 -18.65
N SER A 69 -35.66 -57.51 -19.61
CA SER A 69 -34.22 -57.53 -19.97
C SER A 69 -33.33 -57.09 -18.82
N GLU A 70 -32.11 -57.62 -18.70
CA GLU A 70 -31.21 -57.28 -17.57
C GLU A 70 -30.93 -55.78 -17.51
N LEU A 71 -30.67 -55.17 -18.67
CA LEU A 71 -30.53 -53.73 -18.86
C LEU A 71 -31.81 -52.95 -18.50
N GLY A 72 -32.99 -53.48 -18.84
CA GLY A 72 -34.28 -52.93 -18.42
C GLY A 72 -34.43 -52.90 -16.89
N THR A 73 -34.05 -53.99 -16.21
CA THR A 73 -34.05 -54.02 -14.73
C THR A 73 -33.03 -53.07 -14.11
N LEU A 74 -31.89 -52.83 -14.78
CA LEU A 74 -30.90 -51.87 -14.34
C LEU A 74 -31.46 -50.44 -14.39
N PHE A 75 -32.01 -50.02 -15.53
CA PHE A 75 -32.61 -48.68 -15.63
C PHE A 75 -33.85 -48.48 -14.75
N ALA A 76 -34.58 -49.54 -14.42
CA ALA A 76 -35.66 -49.49 -13.43
C ALA A 76 -35.15 -49.28 -11.98
N ASP A 77 -34.06 -49.94 -11.54
CA ASP A 77 -33.45 -49.66 -10.23
C ASP A 77 -32.88 -48.23 -10.21
N ILE A 78 -32.16 -47.80 -11.26
CA ILE A 78 -31.65 -46.42 -11.37
C ILE A 78 -32.79 -45.40 -11.24
N GLU A 79 -33.93 -45.60 -11.91
CA GLU A 79 -35.09 -44.70 -11.82
C GLU A 79 -35.68 -44.64 -10.39
N LEU A 80 -35.81 -45.80 -9.73
CA LEU A 80 -36.30 -45.91 -8.35
C LEU A 80 -35.34 -45.23 -7.36
N ARG A 81 -34.06 -45.60 -7.36
CA ARG A 81 -33.05 -45.05 -6.43
C ARG A 81 -32.84 -43.57 -6.66
N ASN A 82 -32.82 -43.12 -7.92
CA ASN A 82 -32.73 -41.69 -8.23
C ASN A 82 -33.92 -40.92 -7.65
N MET A 83 -35.14 -41.45 -7.74
CA MET A 83 -36.31 -40.84 -7.11
C MET A 83 -36.19 -40.79 -5.57
N GLU A 84 -35.62 -41.81 -4.93
CA GLU A 84 -35.36 -41.81 -3.48
C GLU A 84 -34.34 -40.72 -3.08
N VAL A 85 -33.22 -40.61 -3.78
CA VAL A 85 -32.22 -39.53 -3.57
C VAL A 85 -32.86 -38.14 -3.75
N ARG A 86 -33.67 -37.96 -4.80
CA ARG A 86 -34.42 -36.72 -5.07
C ARG A 86 -35.39 -36.38 -3.93
N GLN A 87 -36.07 -37.39 -3.37
CA GLN A 87 -36.95 -37.21 -2.22
C GLN A 87 -36.17 -36.88 -0.94
N LEU A 88 -35.05 -37.54 -0.67
CA LEU A 88 -34.21 -37.28 0.52
C LEU A 88 -33.63 -35.86 0.46
N SER A 89 -32.99 -35.47 -0.64
CA SER A 89 -32.46 -34.11 -0.83
C SER A 89 -33.55 -33.03 -0.64
N ARG A 90 -34.75 -33.25 -1.19
CA ARG A 90 -35.91 -32.35 -0.99
C ARG A 90 -36.47 -32.36 0.44
N LYS A 91 -36.37 -33.48 1.18
CA LYS A 91 -36.73 -33.55 2.61
C LYS A 91 -35.71 -32.75 3.44
N ILE A 92 -34.41 -32.89 3.19
CA ILE A 92 -33.35 -32.12 3.86
C ILE A 92 -33.54 -30.62 3.59
N LYS A 93 -33.65 -30.19 2.33
CA LYS A 93 -33.84 -28.76 1.96
C LYS A 93 -35.12 -28.13 2.54
N ARG A 94 -36.12 -28.93 2.93
CA ARG A 94 -37.38 -28.47 3.55
C ARG A 94 -37.45 -28.57 5.07
N ARG A 95 -36.56 -29.33 5.72
CA ARG A 95 -36.64 -29.63 7.17
C ARG A 95 -35.37 -29.36 7.96
N GLY A 96 -34.21 -29.30 7.31
CA GLY A 96 -32.91 -29.09 7.96
C GLY A 96 -32.32 -27.69 7.78
N ILE A 97 -32.93 -26.83 6.97
CA ILE A 97 -32.55 -25.42 6.90
C ILE A 97 -33.46 -24.66 7.88
N PRO A 98 -32.94 -24.07 8.97
CA PRO A 98 -33.76 -23.31 9.92
C PRO A 98 -34.44 -22.14 9.20
N GLN A 99 -35.76 -21.98 9.44
CA GLN A 99 -36.57 -20.94 8.80
C GLN A 99 -36.75 -19.68 9.67
N ASP A 100 -36.38 -19.76 10.95
CA ASP A 100 -36.40 -18.65 11.90
C ASP A 100 -34.99 -18.07 12.08
N ASP A 101 -34.87 -16.74 12.19
CA ASP A 101 -33.60 -16.00 12.43
C ASP A 101 -32.92 -16.33 13.80
N SER A 102 -33.41 -17.33 14.53
CA SER A 102 -32.97 -17.70 15.89
C SER A 102 -31.98 -18.86 15.97
N SER A 103 -31.65 -19.51 14.84
CA SER A 103 -30.71 -20.64 14.78
C SER A 103 -29.80 -20.55 13.54
N GLU A 104 -28.50 -20.76 13.72
CA GLU A 104 -27.51 -20.89 12.64
C GLU A 104 -27.08 -22.36 12.51
N LEU A 105 -27.09 -22.88 11.28
CA LEU A 105 -26.57 -24.23 11.00
C LEU A 105 -25.04 -24.26 11.13
N SER A 106 -24.51 -25.22 11.88
CA SER A 106 -23.07 -25.44 12.08
C SER A 106 -22.69 -26.89 11.77
N LEU A 107 -22.15 -27.13 10.57
CA LEU A 107 -21.67 -28.45 10.15
C LEU A 107 -20.19 -28.62 10.52
N PRO A 108 -19.79 -29.66 11.30
CA PRO A 108 -18.39 -30.01 11.53
C PRO A 108 -17.66 -30.37 10.22
N LYS A 109 -16.33 -30.20 10.16
CA LYS A 109 -15.56 -30.47 8.93
C LYS A 109 -15.68 -31.92 8.46
N GLU A 110 -15.69 -32.87 9.39
CA GLU A 110 -15.87 -34.29 9.15
C GLU A 110 -17.21 -34.58 8.43
N VAL A 111 -18.25 -33.79 8.75
CA VAL A 111 -19.59 -33.89 8.12
C VAL A 111 -19.60 -33.21 6.75
N GLN A 112 -18.89 -32.09 6.60
CA GLN A 112 -18.70 -31.39 5.30
C GLN A 112 -17.95 -32.28 4.30
N ASP A 113 -16.85 -32.90 4.71
CA ASP A 113 -16.06 -33.82 3.89
C ASP A 113 -16.87 -35.09 3.54
N SER A 114 -17.66 -35.62 4.49
CA SER A 114 -18.57 -36.75 4.22
C SER A 114 -19.68 -36.39 3.21
N LEU A 115 -20.23 -35.17 3.27
CA LEU A 115 -21.22 -34.68 2.30
C LEU A 115 -20.59 -34.52 0.92
N LEU A 116 -19.35 -34.01 0.84
CA LEU A 116 -18.59 -33.90 -0.40
C LEU A 116 -18.29 -35.27 -1.03
N GLU A 117 -17.99 -36.30 -0.22
CA GLU A 117 -17.81 -37.67 -0.72
C GLU A 117 -19.13 -38.26 -1.21
N CYS A 118 -20.23 -38.08 -0.47
CA CYS A 118 -21.57 -38.50 -0.91
C CYS A 118 -21.95 -37.87 -2.25
N VAL A 119 -21.67 -36.58 -2.46
CA VAL A 119 -21.91 -35.89 -3.74
C VAL A 119 -21.03 -36.47 -4.86
N LYS A 120 -19.76 -36.81 -4.61
CA LYS A 120 -18.88 -37.47 -5.60
C LYS A 120 -19.35 -38.87 -5.98
N THR A 121 -19.78 -39.69 -5.01
CA THR A 121 -20.34 -41.03 -5.28
C THR A 121 -21.61 -40.94 -6.12
N TYR A 122 -22.44 -39.91 -5.90
CA TYR A 122 -23.58 -39.62 -6.75
C TYR A 122 -23.19 -39.06 -8.13
N GLU A 123 -22.16 -38.23 -8.23
CA GLU A 123 -21.63 -37.71 -9.49
C GLU A 123 -21.21 -38.84 -10.44
N LYS A 124 -20.63 -39.93 -9.91
CA LYS A 124 -20.36 -41.15 -10.70
C LYS A 124 -21.63 -41.77 -11.31
N THR A 125 -22.76 -41.83 -10.59
CA THR A 125 -24.00 -42.40 -11.15
C THR A 125 -24.63 -41.48 -12.21
N VAL A 126 -24.50 -40.17 -12.05
CA VAL A 126 -24.87 -39.18 -13.08
C VAL A 126 -23.97 -39.32 -14.32
N GLN A 127 -22.65 -39.47 -14.13
CA GLN A 127 -21.69 -39.64 -15.21
C GLN A 127 -21.93 -40.94 -15.99
N PHE A 128 -22.22 -42.06 -15.32
CA PHE A 128 -22.57 -43.32 -15.99
C PHE A 128 -23.76 -43.13 -16.95
N VAL A 129 -24.86 -42.54 -16.47
CA VAL A 129 -26.06 -42.31 -17.30
C VAL A 129 -25.77 -41.31 -18.44
N TYR A 130 -24.94 -40.29 -18.19
CA TYR A 130 -24.55 -39.33 -19.24
C TYR A 130 -23.70 -39.97 -20.34
N GLU A 131 -22.56 -40.60 -19.99
CA GLU A 131 -21.63 -41.13 -20.99
C GLU A 131 -22.26 -42.35 -21.75
N TYR A 132 -23.09 -43.16 -21.07
CA TYR A 132 -23.89 -44.20 -21.73
C TYR A 132 -24.91 -43.61 -22.73
N MET A 133 -25.61 -42.53 -22.38
CA MET A 133 -26.49 -41.82 -23.31
C MET A 133 -25.74 -41.21 -24.49
N CYS A 134 -24.52 -40.70 -24.30
CA CYS A 134 -23.68 -40.21 -25.39
C CYS A 134 -23.30 -41.34 -26.36
N ILE A 135 -22.80 -42.47 -25.85
CA ILE A 135 -22.38 -43.61 -26.68
C ILE A 135 -23.58 -44.23 -27.40
N VAL A 136 -24.70 -44.49 -26.71
CA VAL A 136 -25.92 -45.01 -27.34
C VAL A 136 -26.45 -44.05 -28.42
N HIS A 137 -26.39 -42.73 -28.20
CA HIS A 137 -26.83 -41.77 -29.21
C HIS A 137 -25.87 -41.71 -30.43
N GLU A 138 -24.56 -41.73 -30.22
CA GLU A 138 -23.57 -41.77 -31.30
C GLU A 138 -23.72 -43.03 -32.16
N LYS A 139 -23.88 -44.20 -31.52
CA LYS A 139 -24.09 -45.48 -32.22
C LYS A 139 -25.44 -45.53 -32.94
N ALA A 140 -26.51 -45.01 -32.34
CA ALA A 140 -27.82 -44.94 -33.00
C ALA A 140 -27.82 -43.97 -34.20
N ALA A 141 -27.12 -42.82 -34.09
CA ALA A 141 -27.00 -41.85 -35.19
C ALA A 141 -26.12 -42.33 -36.36
N ALA A 142 -25.36 -43.41 -36.17
CA ALA A 142 -24.57 -44.07 -37.22
C ALA A 142 -25.33 -45.16 -37.98
N LEU A 143 -26.55 -45.52 -37.56
CA LEU A 143 -27.41 -46.51 -38.22
C LEU A 143 -28.37 -45.85 -39.22
N PRO A 144 -28.79 -46.55 -40.30
CA PRO A 144 -29.89 -46.10 -41.16
C PRO A 144 -31.24 -46.15 -40.43
N GLU A 145 -32.24 -45.36 -40.87
CA GLU A 145 -33.52 -45.15 -40.16
C GLU A 145 -34.35 -46.43 -39.91
N ASP A 146 -34.09 -47.53 -40.63
CA ASP A 146 -34.76 -48.83 -40.48
C ASP A 146 -34.01 -49.81 -39.56
N GLU A 147 -32.76 -49.52 -39.14
CA GLU A 147 -31.96 -50.36 -38.25
C GLU A 147 -31.92 -49.81 -36.81
N SER A 148 -31.75 -50.69 -35.83
CA SER A 148 -31.76 -50.30 -34.40
C SER A 148 -30.89 -51.23 -33.55
N LEU A 149 -30.41 -50.71 -32.41
CA LEU A 149 -29.44 -51.38 -31.55
C LEU A 149 -30.04 -52.64 -30.89
N LEU A 150 -29.27 -53.73 -30.89
CA LEU A 150 -29.64 -55.02 -30.28
C LEU A 150 -29.41 -55.00 -28.77
N SER A 151 -30.21 -55.72 -27.97
CA SER A 151 -30.09 -55.74 -26.49
C SER A 151 -28.67 -56.08 -26.03
N GLY A 152 -28.05 -57.12 -26.60
CA GLY A 152 -26.67 -57.51 -26.28
C GLY A 152 -25.62 -56.42 -26.56
N GLN A 153 -25.83 -55.55 -27.55
CA GLN A 153 -24.95 -54.40 -27.81
C GLN A 153 -25.18 -53.30 -26.79
N LEU A 154 -26.44 -53.06 -26.40
CA LEU A 154 -26.81 -52.10 -25.35
C LEU A 154 -26.30 -52.55 -23.96
N GLU A 155 -26.18 -53.86 -23.74
CA GLU A 155 -25.59 -54.50 -22.56
C GLU A 155 -24.05 -54.44 -22.59
N GLU A 156 -23.39 -54.74 -23.71
CA GLU A 156 -21.94 -54.59 -23.91
C GLU A 156 -21.49 -53.14 -23.66
N MET A 157 -22.19 -52.16 -24.24
CA MET A 157 -21.93 -50.74 -23.99
C MET A 157 -22.21 -50.31 -22.54
N SER A 158 -23.07 -51.04 -21.81
CA SER A 158 -23.28 -50.80 -20.37
C SER A 158 -22.12 -51.34 -19.53
N GLN A 159 -21.47 -52.42 -19.97
CA GLN A 159 -20.27 -52.97 -19.36
C GLN A 159 -19.08 -52.01 -19.54
N ASP A 160 -18.85 -51.55 -20.77
CA ASP A 160 -17.77 -50.59 -21.11
C ASP A 160 -17.86 -49.29 -20.31
N VAL A 161 -19.06 -48.71 -20.19
CA VAL A 161 -19.28 -47.48 -19.41
C VAL A 161 -19.19 -47.73 -17.90
N GLY A 162 -19.54 -48.94 -17.44
CA GLY A 162 -19.32 -49.37 -16.06
C GLY A 162 -17.83 -49.31 -15.69
N ILE A 163 -16.99 -49.95 -16.51
CA ILE A 163 -15.52 -49.95 -16.37
C ILE A 163 -14.98 -48.51 -16.41
N LEU A 164 -15.40 -47.71 -17.40
CA LEU A 164 -14.92 -46.33 -17.61
C LEU A 164 -15.22 -45.37 -16.44
N VAL A 165 -16.34 -45.55 -15.73
CA VAL A 165 -16.81 -44.61 -14.70
C VAL A 165 -16.55 -45.09 -13.27
N PHE A 166 -16.54 -46.40 -13.03
CA PHE A 166 -16.27 -46.96 -11.71
C PHE A 166 -14.82 -47.41 -11.52
N GLU A 167 -14.02 -47.53 -12.59
CA GLU A 167 -12.61 -47.99 -12.58
C GLU A 167 -12.44 -49.43 -12.04
N ASN A 168 -13.51 -50.24 -12.10
CA ASN A 168 -13.58 -51.62 -11.61
C ASN A 168 -13.96 -52.58 -12.76
N ASP A 169 -13.11 -53.59 -13.01
CA ASP A 169 -13.34 -54.62 -14.04
C ASP A 169 -14.11 -55.87 -13.52
N THR A 170 -14.31 -55.99 -12.20
CA THR A 170 -14.77 -57.23 -11.54
C THR A 170 -16.26 -57.33 -11.32
N ASP A 171 -16.93 -56.18 -11.15
CA ASP A 171 -18.29 -56.08 -10.63
C ASP A 171 -19.23 -55.67 -11.76
N THR A 172 -20.49 -56.14 -11.76
CA THR A 172 -21.40 -55.73 -12.83
C THR A 172 -21.73 -54.23 -12.72
N PRO A 173 -22.05 -53.54 -13.83
CA PRO A 173 -22.50 -52.14 -13.78
C PRO A 173 -23.67 -51.93 -12.82
N LYS A 174 -24.53 -52.95 -12.71
CA LYS A 174 -25.67 -52.99 -11.77
C LYS A 174 -25.21 -53.03 -10.31
N ASP A 175 -24.26 -53.89 -9.95
CA ASP A 175 -23.75 -53.96 -8.58
C ASP A 175 -23.02 -52.67 -8.19
N CYS A 176 -22.19 -52.12 -9.09
CA CYS A 176 -21.53 -50.81 -8.91
C CYS A 176 -22.54 -49.68 -8.67
N LEU A 177 -23.59 -49.59 -9.49
CA LEU A 177 -24.62 -48.56 -9.37
C LEU A 177 -25.49 -48.74 -8.13
N SER A 178 -26.01 -49.94 -7.87
CA SER A 178 -26.82 -50.21 -6.69
C SER A 178 -26.02 -49.98 -5.40
N SER A 179 -24.70 -50.27 -5.38
CA SER A 179 -23.80 -49.94 -4.29
C SER A 179 -23.66 -48.43 -4.09
N ALA A 180 -23.30 -47.68 -5.14
CA ALA A 180 -23.18 -46.22 -5.08
C ALA A 180 -24.50 -45.53 -4.66
N PHE A 181 -25.65 -46.03 -5.13
CA PHE A 181 -26.96 -45.56 -4.67
C PHE A 181 -27.24 -45.92 -3.20
N ASN A 182 -26.89 -47.13 -2.73
CA ASN A 182 -27.04 -47.52 -1.33
C ASN A 182 -26.24 -46.59 -0.39
N ASP A 183 -24.99 -46.28 -0.73
CA ASP A 183 -24.13 -45.38 0.06
C ASP A 183 -24.71 -43.96 0.14
N VAL A 184 -25.14 -43.41 -1.00
CA VAL A 184 -25.75 -42.07 -1.07
C VAL A 184 -27.08 -42.03 -0.30
N ILE A 185 -27.95 -43.02 -0.47
CA ILE A 185 -29.24 -43.10 0.22
C ILE A 185 -29.05 -43.30 1.73
N GLY A 186 -28.09 -44.15 2.13
CA GLY A 186 -27.74 -44.40 3.53
C GLY A 186 -27.20 -43.16 4.24
N TYR A 187 -26.22 -42.48 3.62
CA TYR A 187 -25.68 -41.23 4.14
C TYR A 187 -26.75 -40.14 4.25
N LEU A 188 -27.50 -39.87 3.17
CA LEU A 188 -28.54 -38.83 3.16
C LEU A 188 -29.68 -39.14 4.14
N SER A 189 -30.00 -40.41 4.39
CA SER A 189 -30.99 -40.80 5.40
C SER A 189 -30.48 -40.58 6.83
N SER A 190 -29.24 -40.97 7.12
CA SER A 190 -28.60 -40.73 8.43
C SER A 190 -28.44 -39.24 8.72
N PHE A 191 -27.97 -38.48 7.73
CA PHE A 191 -27.85 -37.02 7.80
C PHE A 191 -29.21 -36.35 8.02
N LEU A 192 -30.26 -36.76 7.29
CA LEU A 192 -31.62 -36.24 7.47
C LEU A 192 -32.21 -36.53 8.87
N ILE A 193 -31.80 -37.60 9.54
CA ILE A 193 -32.19 -37.88 10.93
C ILE A 193 -31.49 -36.90 11.88
N LYS A 194 -30.15 -36.80 11.81
CA LYS A 194 -29.35 -35.90 12.65
C LYS A 194 -29.73 -34.42 12.50
N MET A 195 -30.07 -34.00 11.28
CA MET A 195 -30.62 -32.68 10.98
C MET A 195 -32.02 -32.45 11.59
N GLN A 196 -32.84 -33.48 11.78
CA GLN A 196 -34.15 -33.39 12.45
C GLN A 196 -34.05 -33.50 13.98
N GLU A 197 -32.99 -34.11 14.49
CA GLU A 197 -32.66 -34.20 15.92
C GLU A 197 -31.97 -32.92 16.44
N GLY A 198 -31.59 -32.00 15.55
CA GLY A 198 -30.95 -30.73 15.90
C GLY A 198 -29.47 -30.83 16.24
N GLU A 199 -28.77 -31.91 15.88
CA GLU A 199 -27.33 -32.10 16.18
C GLU A 199 -26.44 -30.96 15.63
N TYR A 200 -26.92 -30.22 14.62
CA TYR A 200 -26.19 -29.17 13.91
C TYR A 200 -26.72 -27.75 14.18
N ASP A 201 -27.75 -27.60 15.02
CA ASP A 201 -28.33 -26.29 15.35
C ASP A 201 -27.48 -25.55 16.38
N CYS A 202 -26.91 -24.42 15.98
CA CYS A 202 -26.20 -23.50 16.87
C CYS A 202 -27.01 -22.23 17.11
N LYS A 203 -26.82 -21.63 18.30
CA LYS A 203 -27.35 -20.29 18.58
C LYS A 203 -26.61 -19.27 17.70
N PRO A 204 -27.30 -18.27 17.12
CA PRO A 204 -26.71 -17.32 16.19
C PRO A 204 -25.50 -16.64 16.81
N SER A 205 -24.34 -16.88 16.21
CA SER A 205 -23.10 -16.25 16.61
C SER A 205 -23.10 -14.85 16.00
N GLY A 206 -23.06 -13.81 16.82
CA GLY A 206 -22.98 -12.40 16.37
C GLY A 206 -21.73 -12.04 15.52
N LYS A 207 -20.98 -13.05 15.08
CA LYS A 207 -19.97 -13.00 14.02
C LYS A 207 -20.65 -12.72 12.68
N THR A 208 -20.99 -11.44 12.47
CA THR A 208 -21.31 -10.87 11.16
C THR A 208 -20.45 -11.47 10.05
N LYS A 209 -21.09 -11.86 8.93
CA LYS A 209 -20.50 -12.38 7.68
C LYS A 209 -18.98 -12.15 7.57
N ALA A 210 -18.22 -13.25 7.50
CA ALA A 210 -16.75 -13.27 7.54
C ALA A 210 -16.12 -12.06 6.83
N GLU A 211 -15.26 -11.32 7.54
CA GLU A 211 -14.78 -9.99 7.13
C GLU A 211 -14.17 -10.05 5.73
N LEU A 212 -14.93 -9.56 4.74
CA LEU A 212 -14.70 -9.81 3.31
C LEU A 212 -13.21 -9.58 2.96
N PRO A 213 -12.53 -10.44 2.18
CA PRO A 213 -11.07 -10.42 2.08
C PRO A 213 -10.45 -9.07 1.69
N TYR A 214 -11.16 -8.23 0.92
CA TYR A 214 -10.72 -6.87 0.60
C TYR A 214 -10.78 -5.90 1.80
N VAL A 215 -11.73 -6.08 2.72
CA VAL A 215 -11.85 -5.33 3.98
C VAL A 215 -10.72 -5.74 4.92
N ALA A 216 -10.49 -7.04 5.12
CA ALA A 216 -9.37 -7.55 5.90
C ALA A 216 -8.02 -7.03 5.34
N ARG A 217 -7.82 -7.07 4.01
CA ARG A 217 -6.63 -6.50 3.36
C ARG A 217 -6.53 -4.98 3.50
N ALA A 218 -7.63 -4.24 3.38
CA ALA A 218 -7.64 -2.78 3.58
C ALA A 218 -7.38 -2.37 5.04
N LYS A 219 -7.77 -3.21 6.00
CA LYS A 219 -7.51 -3.06 7.44
C LYS A 219 -6.05 -3.34 7.77
N ALA A 220 -5.46 -4.40 7.19
CA ALA A 220 -4.02 -4.65 7.27
C ALA A 220 -3.21 -3.49 6.66
N LEU A 221 -3.55 -3.02 5.45
CA LEU A 221 -2.89 -1.88 4.81
C LEU A 221 -3.01 -0.57 5.62
N ARG A 222 -4.15 -0.35 6.30
CA ARG A 222 -4.32 0.79 7.21
C ARG A 222 -3.48 0.67 8.49
N HIS A 223 -3.26 -0.54 8.98
CA HIS A 223 -2.36 -0.82 10.11
C HIS A 223 -0.91 -0.53 9.71
N GLU A 224 -0.46 -1.08 8.59
CA GLU A 224 0.87 -0.88 8.01
C GLU A 224 1.18 0.60 7.77
N LEU A 225 0.23 1.37 7.22
CA LEU A 225 0.35 2.83 7.02
C LEU A 225 0.34 3.64 8.34
N ALA A 226 -0.28 3.13 9.42
CA ALA A 226 -0.23 3.77 10.73
C ALA A 226 1.10 3.47 11.44
N GLU A 227 1.60 2.25 11.30
CA GLU A 227 2.91 1.84 11.82
C GLU A 227 4.05 2.58 11.11
N SER A 228 3.99 2.72 9.79
CA SER A 228 5.02 3.41 9.00
C SER A 228 5.20 4.87 9.42
N GLY A 229 4.12 5.61 9.67
CA GLY A 229 4.19 6.97 10.20
C GLY A 229 4.88 7.04 11.58
N SER A 230 4.65 6.04 12.43
CA SER A 230 5.35 5.94 13.73
C SER A 230 6.85 5.61 13.58
N VAL A 231 7.25 4.98 12.47
CA VAL A 231 8.66 4.67 12.16
C VAL A 231 9.34 5.88 11.54
N GLU A 232 8.66 6.64 10.68
CA GLU A 232 9.13 7.91 10.13
C GLU A 232 9.42 8.95 11.23
N GLU A 233 8.54 9.09 12.23
CA GLU A 233 8.77 10.00 13.36
C GLU A 233 9.99 9.56 14.20
N LYS A 234 10.13 8.26 14.48
CA LYS A 234 11.31 7.70 15.18
C LYS A 234 12.60 7.91 14.38
N LEU A 235 12.55 7.75 13.06
CA LEU A 235 13.68 7.97 12.16
C LEU A 235 14.10 9.45 12.16
N ALA A 236 13.15 10.38 12.02
CA ALA A 236 13.41 11.82 12.07
C ALA A 236 13.98 12.27 13.42
N ALA A 237 13.51 11.68 14.53
CA ALA A 237 14.09 11.91 15.85
C ALA A 237 15.54 11.40 15.93
N LYS A 238 15.83 10.21 15.38
CA LYS A 238 17.19 9.64 15.36
C LYS A 238 18.13 10.41 14.44
N ASP A 239 17.69 10.89 13.28
CA ASP A 239 18.50 11.77 12.43
C ASP A 239 18.84 13.10 13.13
N LYS A 240 17.92 13.65 13.91
CA LYS A 240 18.18 14.83 14.74
C LYS A 240 19.23 14.55 15.83
N GLU A 241 19.07 13.47 16.59
CA GLU A 241 20.08 13.03 17.57
C GLU A 241 21.46 12.85 16.92
N LEU A 242 21.51 12.24 15.73
CA LEU A 242 22.74 11.99 14.97
C LEU A 242 23.38 13.30 14.48
N GLN A 243 22.59 14.27 14.04
CA GLN A 243 23.08 15.63 13.73
C GLN A 243 23.62 16.35 14.97
N ASP A 244 22.91 16.31 16.09
CA ASP A 244 23.33 16.98 17.33
C ASP A 244 24.60 16.32 17.90
N ALA A 245 24.70 14.99 17.87
CA ALA A 245 25.93 14.25 18.20
C ALA A 245 27.10 14.60 17.27
N ARG A 246 26.87 14.75 15.95
CA ARG A 246 27.89 15.22 14.99
C ARG A 246 28.38 16.64 15.29
N ARG A 247 27.52 17.54 15.78
CA ARG A 247 27.92 18.90 16.21
C ARG A 247 28.73 18.85 17.51
N ALA A 248 28.28 18.06 18.50
CA ALA A 248 29.00 17.86 19.75
C ALA A 248 30.40 17.24 19.53
N LEU A 249 30.52 16.27 18.62
CA LEU A 249 31.80 15.65 18.25
C LEU A 249 32.78 16.66 17.63
N LYS A 250 32.30 17.58 16.78
CA LYS A 250 33.15 18.67 16.23
C LYS A 250 33.67 19.59 17.34
N LEU A 251 32.78 20.07 18.21
CA LEU A 251 33.18 20.91 19.36
C LEU A 251 34.20 20.20 20.25
N LYS A 252 34.02 18.91 20.53
CA LYS A 252 35.00 18.13 21.30
C LYS A 252 36.32 17.92 20.56
N SER A 253 36.30 17.77 19.24
CA SER A 253 37.52 17.75 18.42
C SER A 253 38.27 19.08 18.46
N GLU A 254 37.56 20.21 18.49
CA GLU A 254 38.14 21.55 18.60
C GLU A 254 38.71 21.80 20.01
N GLU A 255 38.00 21.39 21.07
CA GLU A 255 38.50 21.40 22.46
C GLU A 255 39.78 20.58 22.62
N VAL A 256 39.82 19.35 22.07
CA VAL A 256 41.01 18.48 22.12
C VAL A 256 42.17 19.09 21.33
N ALA A 257 41.93 19.71 20.18
CA ALA A 257 42.97 20.43 19.43
C ALA A 257 43.55 21.60 20.25
N GLN A 258 42.72 22.39 20.92
CA GLN A 258 43.17 23.46 21.82
C GLN A 258 43.95 22.92 23.03
N ALA A 259 43.50 21.81 23.61
CA ALA A 259 44.21 21.13 24.71
C ALA A 259 45.60 20.65 24.27
N ASN A 260 45.71 20.01 23.10
CA ASN A 260 46.98 19.54 22.55
C ASN A 260 47.96 20.71 22.26
N ILE A 261 47.46 21.84 21.74
CA ILE A 261 48.28 23.05 21.57
C ILE A 261 48.77 23.56 22.94
N ARG A 262 47.92 23.56 23.97
CA ARG A 262 48.28 23.97 25.33
C ARG A 262 49.31 23.04 25.97
N VAL A 263 49.20 21.73 25.75
CA VAL A 263 50.20 20.73 26.18
C VAL A 263 51.54 20.99 25.49
N GLY A 264 51.56 21.11 24.15
CA GLY A 264 52.79 21.40 23.40
C GLY A 264 53.46 22.75 23.72
N LEU A 265 52.71 23.71 24.28
CA LEU A 265 53.25 24.96 24.82
C LEU A 265 53.83 24.80 26.23
N LEU A 266 53.29 23.88 27.05
CA LEU A 266 53.83 23.55 28.37
C LEU A 266 55.07 22.67 28.26
N GLU A 267 55.08 21.68 27.36
CA GLU A 267 56.24 20.86 27.02
C GLU A 267 57.43 21.73 26.57
N LYS A 268 57.22 22.64 25.61
CA LYS A 268 58.28 23.59 25.18
C LYS A 268 58.76 24.54 26.29
N ARG A 269 57.92 24.87 27.27
CA ARG A 269 58.34 25.63 28.45
C ARG A 269 59.15 24.77 29.42
N LEU A 270 58.79 23.50 29.58
CA LEU A 270 59.54 22.54 30.38
C LEU A 270 60.92 22.26 29.77
N ASP A 271 60.99 22.02 28.46
CA ASP A 271 62.26 21.87 27.71
C ASP A 271 63.19 23.06 27.90
N ASN A 272 62.66 24.28 27.76
CA ASN A 272 63.44 25.50 27.93
C ASN A 272 63.87 25.69 29.39
N SER A 273 62.98 25.40 30.36
CA SER A 273 63.30 25.45 31.79
C SER A 273 64.31 24.39 32.21
N SER A 274 64.33 23.21 31.56
CA SER A 274 65.38 22.20 31.74
C SER A 274 66.70 22.74 31.22
N LYS A 275 66.76 23.20 29.96
CA LYS A 275 67.98 23.77 29.36
C LYS A 275 68.54 24.95 30.15
N GLU A 276 67.69 25.78 30.74
CA GLU A 276 68.10 26.83 31.68
C GLU A 276 68.66 26.25 33.00
N ALA A 277 68.04 25.21 33.57
CA ALA A 277 68.56 24.53 34.76
C ALA A 277 69.91 23.83 34.47
N ASP A 278 70.00 23.09 33.36
CA ASP A 278 71.19 22.40 32.88
C ASP A 278 72.35 23.40 32.67
N SER A 279 72.09 24.54 32.03
CA SER A 279 73.09 25.61 31.84
C SER A 279 73.49 26.28 33.17
N ARG A 280 72.58 26.42 34.13
CA ARG A 280 72.92 26.92 35.48
C ARG A 280 73.77 25.90 36.25
N VAL A 281 73.49 24.60 36.14
CA VAL A 281 74.33 23.53 36.70
C VAL A 281 75.73 23.56 36.07
N GLU A 282 75.83 23.68 34.74
CA GLU A 282 77.11 23.80 34.04
C GLU A 282 77.92 25.04 34.51
N GLN A 283 77.25 26.19 34.70
CA GLN A 283 77.88 27.40 35.25
C GLN A 283 78.31 27.26 36.72
N VAL A 284 77.55 26.53 37.54
CA VAL A 284 77.92 26.24 38.93
C VAL A 284 79.10 25.28 38.98
N ASN A 285 79.10 24.23 38.15
CA ASN A 285 80.22 23.28 38.07
C ASN A 285 81.51 23.97 37.64
N LYS A 286 81.48 24.82 36.59
CA LYS A 286 82.66 25.61 36.16
C LYS A 286 83.18 26.55 37.23
N LYS A 287 82.29 27.15 38.04
CA LYS A 287 82.70 27.96 39.20
C LYS A 287 83.32 27.11 40.30
N LEU A 288 82.77 25.92 40.56
CA LEU A 288 83.27 24.98 41.55
C LEU A 288 84.66 24.46 41.16
N GLU A 289 84.84 24.05 39.90
CA GLU A 289 86.14 23.70 39.30
C GLU A 289 87.15 24.84 39.44
N GLN A 290 86.77 26.07 39.10
CA GLN A 290 87.63 27.24 39.25
C GLN A 290 88.01 27.48 40.72
N THR A 291 87.07 27.43 41.65
CA THR A 291 87.37 27.61 43.09
C THR A 291 88.22 26.49 43.66
N ASN A 292 88.09 25.25 43.16
CA ASN A 292 88.96 24.15 43.55
C ASN A 292 90.38 24.35 43.00
N ALA A 293 90.54 24.77 41.74
CA ALA A 293 91.85 25.11 41.17
C ALA A 293 92.53 26.29 41.90
N ASP A 294 91.77 27.33 42.26
CA ASP A 294 92.28 28.44 43.09
C ASP A 294 92.66 27.98 44.51
N LEU A 295 91.94 27.02 45.09
CA LEU A 295 92.23 26.44 46.40
C LEU A 295 93.45 25.51 46.37
N GLU A 296 93.57 24.64 45.35
CA GLU A 296 94.78 23.85 45.12
C GLU A 296 96.01 24.73 44.88
N LYS A 297 95.87 25.80 44.10
CA LYS A 297 96.95 26.76 43.86
C LYS A 297 97.38 27.42 45.17
N LYS A 298 96.44 27.80 46.03
CA LYS A 298 96.74 28.30 47.38
C LYS A 298 97.32 27.22 48.29
N SER A 299 96.91 25.96 48.19
CA SER A 299 97.54 24.86 48.95
C SER A 299 99.01 24.75 48.56
N ARG A 300 99.32 24.76 47.26
CA ARG A 300 100.69 24.74 46.74
C ARG A 300 101.48 25.99 47.13
N GLU A 301 100.90 27.19 47.05
CA GLU A 301 101.53 28.42 47.55
C GLU A 301 101.79 28.35 49.07
N TYR A 302 100.88 27.78 49.85
CA TYR A 302 101.10 27.57 51.29
C TYR A 302 102.17 26.51 51.55
N GLU A 303 102.17 25.38 50.85
CA GLU A 303 103.21 24.34 50.92
C GLU A 303 104.60 24.93 50.56
N GLU A 304 104.71 25.66 49.45
CA GLU A 304 105.93 26.39 49.05
C GLU A 304 106.38 27.39 50.13
N THR A 305 105.46 28.13 50.76
CA THR A 305 105.83 29.03 51.88
C THR A 305 106.15 28.30 53.19
N MET A 306 105.58 27.12 53.44
CA MET A 306 105.91 26.30 54.62
C MET A 306 107.30 25.66 54.45
N ASP A 307 107.62 25.15 53.26
CA ASP A 307 108.96 24.65 52.92
C ASP A 307 110.00 25.79 52.98
N ALA A 308 109.66 26.98 52.48
CA ALA A 308 110.52 28.16 52.60
C ALA A 308 110.70 28.60 54.07
N LEU A 309 109.63 28.62 54.87
CA LEU A 309 109.72 28.93 56.30
C LEU A 309 110.47 27.86 57.09
N GLN A 310 110.38 26.58 56.71
CA GLN A 310 111.15 25.50 57.33
C GLN A 310 112.63 25.61 56.93
N ALA A 311 112.94 25.93 55.67
CA ALA A 311 114.30 26.23 55.23
C ALA A 311 114.86 27.46 55.96
N ASP A 312 114.06 28.50 56.21
CA ASP A 312 114.43 29.66 57.01
C ASP A 312 114.55 29.33 58.51
N ILE A 313 113.76 28.41 59.07
CA ILE A 313 113.96 27.89 60.43
C ILE A 313 115.29 27.13 60.51
N ASP A 314 115.55 26.21 59.59
CA ASP A 314 116.81 25.47 59.51
C ASP A 314 118.01 26.42 59.32
N ASN A 315 117.85 27.48 58.52
CA ASN A 315 118.86 28.52 58.33
C ASN A 315 119.02 29.38 59.58
N LEU A 316 117.94 29.78 60.25
CA LEU A 316 117.98 30.50 61.53
C LEU A 316 118.52 29.64 62.66
N GLU A 317 118.42 28.31 62.61
CA GLU A 317 119.06 27.40 63.56
C GLU A 317 120.58 27.28 63.29
N LYS A 318 120.99 27.17 62.02
CA LYS A 318 122.41 27.28 61.60
C LYS A 318 122.99 28.65 61.98
N GLU A 319 122.27 29.73 61.70
CA GLU A 319 122.66 31.09 62.05
C GLU A 319 122.62 31.32 63.55
N LYS A 320 121.70 30.74 64.33
CA LYS A 320 121.69 30.79 65.80
C LYS A 320 122.88 30.02 66.39
N LEU A 321 123.28 28.91 65.79
CA LEU A 321 124.54 28.23 66.12
C LEU A 321 125.75 29.10 65.77
N ASP A 322 125.77 29.74 64.60
CA ASP A 322 126.85 30.61 64.16
C ASP A 322 126.87 31.98 64.84
N PHE A 323 125.73 32.51 65.28
CA PHE A 323 125.61 33.71 66.10
C PHE A 323 125.89 33.41 67.56
N LYS A 324 125.68 32.17 68.05
CA LYS A 324 126.27 31.75 69.33
C LYS A 324 127.79 31.76 69.25
N LYS A 325 128.39 31.22 68.16
CA LYS A 325 129.84 31.32 67.88
C LYS A 325 130.30 32.78 67.69
N LYS A 326 129.54 33.64 67.00
CA LYS A 326 129.88 35.05 66.76
C LYS A 326 129.64 35.94 67.97
N LEU A 327 128.69 35.62 68.87
CA LEU A 327 128.39 36.39 70.09
C LEU A 327 129.53 36.29 71.11
N GLU A 328 130.20 35.13 71.20
CA GLU A 328 131.45 34.99 71.94
C GLU A 328 132.60 35.82 71.34
N ASN A 329 132.54 36.15 70.04
CA ASN A 329 133.63 36.80 69.30
C ASN A 329 133.43 38.30 68.97
N LEU A 330 132.19 38.80 68.93
CA LEU A 330 131.83 40.10 68.34
C LEU A 330 130.86 40.97 69.18
N SER A 331 131.06 41.00 70.51
CA SER A 331 130.50 42.07 71.36
C SER A 331 131.22 43.43 71.20
N LYS A 332 132.13 43.56 70.24
CA LYS A 332 132.95 44.76 69.97
C LYS A 332 132.41 45.58 68.79
N LYS A 333 131.57 46.57 69.09
CA LYS A 333 131.05 47.65 68.20
C LYS A 333 130.16 47.20 67.02
N SER A 334 129.34 48.05 66.36
CA SER A 334 128.56 49.24 66.77
C SER A 334 127.99 49.94 65.51
N LEU A 335 126.66 49.97 65.35
CA LEU A 335 125.83 51.02 64.70
C LEU A 335 125.88 51.33 63.16
N LEU A 336 124.67 51.57 62.63
CA LEU A 336 124.19 52.69 61.75
C LEU A 336 123.98 52.59 60.21
N GLN A 337 122.84 53.17 59.78
CA GLN A 337 122.38 53.70 58.46
C GLN A 337 122.11 52.72 57.27
N ASP A 338 120.98 52.68 56.51
CA ASP A 338 119.93 53.62 56.00
C ASP A 338 120.30 54.24 54.61
N LEU A 339 119.46 54.44 53.56
CA LEU A 339 118.04 54.89 53.39
C LEU A 339 117.46 54.57 51.95
N ALA A 340 116.17 54.93 51.67
CA ALA A 340 115.55 55.29 50.34
C ALA A 340 114.99 54.16 49.40
N ARG A 341 113.97 54.33 48.50
CA ARG A 341 113.01 55.43 48.12
C ARG A 341 111.85 54.97 47.14
N GLN A 342 110.64 55.57 47.24
CA GLN A 342 109.67 55.98 46.14
C GLN A 342 108.93 54.93 45.22
N THR A 343 107.80 55.17 44.49
CA THR A 343 106.63 56.13 44.46
C THR A 343 105.49 55.75 43.45
N SER A 344 104.21 56.08 43.76
CA SER A 344 103.04 56.49 42.87
C SER A 344 102.58 55.63 41.66
N GLY A 345 101.35 55.71 41.10
CA GLY A 345 100.06 56.40 41.44
C GLY A 345 99.16 56.73 40.20
N ILE A 346 97.88 57.13 40.41
CA ILE A 346 96.90 57.68 39.39
C ILE A 346 96.32 56.61 38.40
N GLY A 347 95.12 56.65 37.77
CA GLY A 347 93.93 57.55 37.67
C GLY A 347 93.58 57.91 36.19
N ALA A 348 92.35 58.23 35.70
CA ALA A 348 90.95 58.23 36.17
C ALA A 348 89.97 58.50 34.96
N LEU A 349 88.69 58.91 35.16
CA LEU A 349 87.70 59.47 34.16
C LEU A 349 86.98 58.44 33.23
N VAL A 350 85.84 58.65 32.53
CA VAL A 350 84.78 59.72 32.46
C VAL A 350 83.41 59.14 31.99
N ALA A 351 82.34 59.95 31.86
CA ALA A 351 80.95 59.53 31.59
C ALA A 351 80.40 59.85 30.16
N GLY A 352 79.26 59.24 29.78
CA GLY A 352 78.11 59.98 29.18
C GLY A 352 77.68 59.75 27.71
N ALA A 353 76.35 59.59 27.54
CA ALA A 353 75.49 59.98 26.40
C ALA A 353 75.44 59.22 25.03
N ALA A 354 74.22 58.74 24.72
CA ALA A 354 73.46 58.69 23.45
C ALA A 354 74.12 58.60 22.03
N GLY A 355 73.58 57.70 21.17
CA GLY A 355 73.31 58.07 19.75
C GLY A 355 73.32 57.01 18.61
N LYS A 356 72.12 56.60 18.17
CA LYS A 356 71.67 56.28 16.77
C LYS A 356 72.38 55.23 15.85
N GLY A 357 71.53 54.43 15.18
CA GLY A 357 71.78 53.68 13.92
C GLY A 357 71.17 52.27 13.95
N GLY A 358 70.50 51.72 12.92
CA GLY A 358 70.02 52.30 11.66
C GLY A 358 69.61 51.23 10.61
N VAL A 359 68.45 51.46 9.95
CA VAL A 359 67.84 50.78 8.77
C VAL A 359 66.81 49.66 9.08
N GLY A 360 65.58 49.67 8.54
CA GLY A 360 64.88 50.72 7.77
C GLY A 360 63.55 50.26 7.12
N SER A 361 62.72 51.24 6.70
CA SER A 361 61.54 51.14 5.78
C SER A 361 60.33 50.24 6.13
N ALA A 362 59.07 50.59 5.83
CA ALA A 362 58.50 51.90 5.47
C ALA A 362 56.96 51.97 5.71
N ARG A 363 56.52 53.06 6.37
CA ARG A 363 55.43 54.01 6.02
C ARG A 363 54.13 53.49 5.36
N GLY A 364 52.98 53.86 5.93
CA GLY A 364 51.63 53.53 5.44
C GLY A 364 50.84 54.65 4.70
N PRO A 365 49.61 55.02 5.14
CA PRO A 365 48.44 55.25 4.26
C PRO A 365 48.04 56.77 4.16
N PRO A 366 46.79 57.22 3.84
CA PRO A 366 45.57 56.58 3.27
C PRO A 366 44.83 57.38 2.13
N GLY A 367 43.85 56.74 1.46
CA GLY A 367 42.49 57.30 1.24
C GLY A 367 42.12 58.23 0.05
N SER A 368 41.50 57.65 -1.00
CA SER A 368 40.47 58.26 -1.92
C SER A 368 40.89 59.44 -2.84
N PRO A 369 40.03 59.90 -3.79
CA PRO A 369 38.89 59.27 -4.50
C PRO A 369 39.08 59.27 -6.05
N GLY A 370 38.16 58.66 -6.83
CA GLY A 370 38.06 58.91 -8.29
C GLY A 370 37.59 57.73 -9.17
N GLU A 371 36.84 58.04 -10.23
CA GLU A 371 36.35 57.15 -11.29
C GLU A 371 37.30 57.12 -12.52
N PRO A 372 37.05 56.31 -13.57
CA PRO A 372 36.57 54.92 -13.56
C PRO A 372 37.51 53.98 -14.36
N VAL A 373 37.66 52.73 -13.93
CA VAL A 373 38.29 51.68 -14.76
C VAL A 373 37.22 50.71 -15.24
N GLN A 374 37.05 50.59 -16.56
CA GLN A 374 36.17 49.59 -17.19
C GLN A 374 36.77 48.18 -17.05
N VAL A 375 36.58 47.57 -15.89
CA VAL A 375 36.81 46.13 -15.73
C VAL A 375 35.64 45.40 -16.40
N VAL A 376 35.90 44.75 -17.54
CA VAL A 376 34.93 43.89 -18.22
C VAL A 376 34.65 42.68 -17.34
N ILE A 377 33.60 42.77 -16.54
CA ILE A 377 33.05 41.63 -15.79
C ILE A 377 32.57 40.62 -16.82
N LYS A 378 33.27 39.48 -16.94
CA LYS A 378 32.68 38.30 -17.56
C LYS A 378 31.55 37.83 -16.65
N ASP A 379 30.30 38.05 -17.05
CA ASP A 379 29.14 37.59 -16.31
C ASP A 379 29.26 36.10 -15.99
N SER A 380 29.40 35.79 -14.70
CA SER A 380 29.40 34.39 -14.27
C SER A 380 27.98 33.85 -14.46
N PRO A 381 27.75 32.83 -15.30
CA PRO A 381 26.41 32.30 -15.57
C PRO A 381 25.77 31.68 -14.32
N VAL A 382 26.56 31.42 -13.27
CA VAL A 382 26.08 31.04 -11.94
C VAL A 382 25.35 32.20 -11.26
N ILE A 383 25.88 33.42 -11.35
CA ILE A 383 25.28 34.62 -10.74
C ILE A 383 23.98 34.99 -11.47
N LEU A 384 23.94 34.91 -12.80
CA LEU A 384 22.69 35.14 -13.57
C LEU A 384 21.60 34.14 -13.16
N ARG A 385 21.92 32.85 -13.07
CA ARG A 385 20.98 31.81 -12.59
C ARG A 385 20.52 32.06 -11.14
N GLN A 386 21.39 32.54 -10.26
CA GLN A 386 21.04 32.91 -8.89
C GLN A 386 20.14 34.14 -8.82
N VAL A 387 20.38 35.15 -9.67
CA VAL A 387 19.52 36.33 -9.81
C VAL A 387 18.13 35.92 -10.32
N ASP A 388 18.04 34.99 -11.28
CA ASP A 388 16.75 34.53 -11.81
C ASP A 388 15.99 33.61 -10.84
N SER A 389 16.66 32.78 -10.05
CA SER A 389 16.00 32.02 -8.97
C SER A 389 15.50 32.92 -7.85
N LEU A 390 16.25 33.99 -7.51
CA LEU A 390 15.80 35.03 -6.57
C LEU A 390 14.62 35.85 -7.11
N LYS A 391 14.59 36.19 -8.40
CA LYS A 391 13.40 36.78 -9.06
C LYS A 391 12.19 35.85 -8.98
N ALA A 392 12.38 34.55 -9.20
CA ALA A 392 11.30 33.56 -9.11
C ALA A 392 10.75 33.45 -7.67
N ALA A 393 11.63 33.39 -6.66
CA ALA A 393 11.25 33.39 -5.25
C ALA A 393 10.54 34.70 -4.84
N LEU A 394 11.01 35.86 -5.30
CA LEU A 394 10.38 37.15 -5.06
C LEU A 394 8.98 37.22 -5.68
N ASN A 395 8.82 36.71 -6.92
CA ASN A 395 7.52 36.62 -7.58
C ASN A 395 6.56 35.66 -6.86
N TYR A 396 7.05 34.53 -6.35
CA TYR A 396 6.26 33.62 -5.51
C TYR A 396 5.76 34.31 -4.23
N VAL A 397 6.67 34.95 -3.47
CA VAL A 397 6.31 35.68 -2.24
C VAL A 397 5.35 36.84 -2.54
N LYS A 398 5.54 37.56 -3.65
CA LYS A 398 4.63 38.62 -4.10
C LYS A 398 3.23 38.07 -4.42
N ASN A 399 3.15 36.97 -5.16
CA ASN A 399 1.89 36.32 -5.51
C ASN A 399 1.16 35.81 -4.25
N GLU A 400 1.88 35.24 -3.29
CA GLU A 400 1.30 34.74 -2.04
C GLU A 400 0.84 35.89 -1.13
N ASN A 401 1.59 36.99 -1.06
CA ASN A 401 1.19 38.22 -0.38
C ASN A 401 -0.11 38.80 -0.99
N THR A 402 -0.22 38.79 -2.32
CA THR A 402 -1.45 39.16 -3.04
C THR A 402 -2.60 38.16 -2.80
N ARG A 403 -2.32 36.84 -2.72
CA ARG A 403 -3.33 35.82 -2.40
C ARG A 403 -3.97 36.08 -1.04
N ILE A 404 -3.15 36.28 -0.01
CA ILE A 404 -3.57 36.52 1.38
C ILE A 404 -4.33 37.84 1.48
N LYS A 405 -3.81 38.94 0.92
CA LYS A 405 -4.51 40.25 0.88
C LYS A 405 -5.85 40.19 0.15
N GLY A 406 -5.94 39.40 -0.93
CA GLY A 406 -7.17 39.19 -1.69
C GLY A 406 -8.16 38.21 -1.04
N GLU A 407 -7.80 37.51 0.05
CA GLU A 407 -8.54 36.33 0.52
C GLU A 407 -9.94 36.67 1.04
N ASN A 408 -10.09 37.74 1.82
CA ASN A 408 -11.39 38.21 2.32
C ASN A 408 -12.33 38.62 1.16
N LEU A 409 -11.81 39.36 0.17
CA LEU A 409 -12.58 39.75 -1.02
C LEU A 409 -12.97 38.53 -1.87
N LYS A 410 -12.04 37.57 -2.03
CA LYS A 410 -12.27 36.30 -2.75
C LYS A 410 -13.28 35.41 -2.03
N ALA A 411 -13.29 35.40 -0.70
CA ALA A 411 -14.28 34.70 0.12
C ALA A 411 -15.68 35.34 -0.02
N ARG A 412 -15.77 36.67 0.08
CA ARG A 412 -17.03 37.41 -0.15
C ARG A 412 -17.60 37.16 -1.55
N LEU A 413 -16.76 37.18 -2.58
CA LEU A 413 -17.16 36.90 -3.96
C LEU A 413 -17.62 35.44 -4.14
N ARG A 414 -16.96 34.47 -3.47
CA ARG A 414 -17.35 33.05 -3.47
C ARG A 414 -18.62 32.74 -2.66
N ALA A 415 -19.01 33.60 -1.73
CA ALA A 415 -20.24 33.46 -0.96
C ALA A 415 -21.50 33.88 -1.74
N LEU A 416 -21.32 34.58 -2.88
CA LEU A 416 -22.41 34.88 -3.82
C LEU A 416 -22.71 33.65 -4.70
N PRO A 417 -23.98 33.40 -5.05
CA PRO A 417 -24.34 32.28 -5.93
C PRO A 417 -23.75 32.46 -7.33
N PRO A 418 -23.26 31.38 -7.98
CA PRO A 418 -22.68 31.47 -9.32
C PRO A 418 -23.76 31.84 -10.35
N ILE A 419 -23.49 32.86 -11.16
CA ILE A 419 -24.40 33.31 -12.22
C ILE A 419 -24.25 32.39 -13.43
N TYR A 420 -25.21 31.49 -13.62
CA TYR A 420 -25.36 30.72 -14.85
C TYR A 420 -26.13 31.54 -15.89
N VAL A 421 -25.52 31.78 -17.05
CA VAL A 421 -26.19 32.39 -18.21
C VAL A 421 -26.68 31.27 -19.12
N PRO A 422 -28.00 31.08 -19.30
CA PRO A 422 -28.52 30.08 -20.23
C PRO A 422 -28.04 30.34 -21.66
N PRO A 423 -27.71 29.29 -22.45
CA PRO A 423 -27.36 29.47 -23.86
C PRO A 423 -28.56 30.07 -24.61
N LYS A 424 -28.33 31.17 -25.33
CA LYS A 424 -29.40 31.86 -26.08
C LYS A 424 -29.94 30.96 -27.19
N LEU A 425 -31.19 30.50 -27.02
CA LEU A 425 -31.92 29.76 -28.04
C LEU A 425 -32.05 30.62 -29.31
N GLY A 426 -31.59 30.10 -30.45
CA GLY A 426 -31.62 30.80 -31.75
C GLY A 426 -30.27 31.24 -32.31
N SER A 427 -29.20 31.25 -31.52
CA SER A 427 -27.84 31.40 -32.06
C SER A 427 -27.25 30.01 -32.35
N ALA A 428 -27.20 29.62 -33.63
CA ALA A 428 -26.43 28.45 -34.02
C ALA A 428 -24.95 28.67 -33.60
N PRO A 429 -24.33 27.76 -32.83
CA PRO A 429 -22.94 27.94 -32.43
C PRO A 429 -22.07 27.82 -33.69
N SER A 430 -21.37 28.90 -34.06
CA SER A 430 -20.35 28.84 -35.09
C SER A 430 -19.36 27.72 -34.76
N ALA A 431 -19.13 26.82 -35.72
CA ALA A 431 -18.44 25.54 -35.52
C ALA A 431 -16.98 25.67 -34.98
N ILE A 432 -16.47 26.90 -34.95
CA ILE A 432 -15.13 27.30 -34.48
C ILE A 432 -14.99 27.17 -32.95
N SER A 433 -16.08 27.12 -32.17
CA SER A 433 -16.05 27.12 -30.69
C SER A 433 -16.77 25.94 -30.02
N ALA A 434 -17.07 24.88 -30.76
CA ALA A 434 -17.51 23.60 -30.18
C ALA A 434 -16.28 22.72 -29.90
N THR A 435 -16.01 22.41 -28.63
CA THR A 435 -15.04 21.36 -28.28
C THR A 435 -15.54 20.00 -28.80
N GLY A 436 -14.66 19.17 -29.37
CA GLY A 436 -15.05 17.92 -30.07
C GLY A 436 -16.03 17.04 -29.29
N LYS A 437 -15.73 16.79 -28.00
CA LYS A 437 -16.60 16.06 -27.06
C LYS A 437 -18.06 16.57 -27.01
N ARG A 438 -18.29 17.86 -27.21
CA ARG A 438 -19.64 18.45 -27.23
C ARG A 438 -20.36 18.18 -28.55
N LEU A 439 -19.66 18.11 -29.68
CA LEU A 439 -20.23 17.70 -30.96
C LEU A 439 -20.55 16.21 -30.95
N GLU A 440 -19.62 15.36 -30.48
CA GLU A 440 -19.82 13.92 -30.26
C GLU A 440 -21.00 13.61 -29.32
N SER A 441 -21.23 14.44 -28.31
CA SER A 441 -22.39 14.31 -27.43
C SER A 441 -23.70 14.63 -28.15
N LEU A 442 -23.69 15.60 -29.08
CA LEU A 442 -24.89 16.02 -29.82
C LEU A 442 -25.27 15.03 -30.93
N THR A 443 -24.32 14.36 -31.58
CA THR A 443 -24.66 13.29 -32.53
C THR A 443 -25.30 12.11 -31.80
N LYS A 444 -24.70 11.66 -30.68
CA LYS A 444 -25.25 10.58 -29.84
C LYS A 444 -26.64 10.87 -29.27
N ILE A 445 -26.92 12.13 -28.91
CA ILE A 445 -28.29 12.54 -28.52
C ILE A 445 -29.28 12.33 -29.68
N ASN A 446 -28.91 12.70 -30.91
CA ASN A 446 -29.79 12.52 -32.08
C ASN A 446 -29.92 11.03 -32.47
N GLU A 447 -28.83 10.27 -32.42
CA GLU A 447 -28.80 8.82 -32.65
C GLU A 447 -29.78 8.11 -31.70
N TYR A 448 -29.61 8.28 -30.38
CA TYR A 448 -30.52 7.70 -29.39
C TYR A 448 -31.95 8.25 -29.46
N SER A 449 -32.14 9.51 -29.86
CA SER A 449 -33.49 10.05 -30.07
C SER A 449 -34.22 9.34 -31.23
N ASN A 450 -33.52 9.05 -32.32
CA ASN A 450 -34.07 8.29 -33.45
C ASN A 450 -34.35 6.83 -33.07
N GLU A 451 -33.46 6.21 -32.29
CA GLU A 451 -33.66 4.84 -31.78
C GLU A 451 -34.86 4.76 -30.81
N VAL A 452 -35.01 5.72 -29.89
CA VAL A 452 -36.19 5.82 -29.01
C VAL A 452 -37.47 6.01 -29.83
N GLN A 453 -37.44 6.85 -30.87
CA GLN A 453 -38.61 7.07 -31.73
C GLN A 453 -38.99 5.81 -32.52
N SER A 454 -38.02 5.11 -33.11
CA SER A 454 -38.24 3.82 -33.78
C SER A 454 -38.74 2.74 -32.83
N LEU A 455 -38.18 2.64 -31.62
CA LEU A 455 -38.62 1.70 -30.60
C LEU A 455 -40.05 1.98 -30.14
N LEU A 456 -40.39 3.26 -29.95
CA LEU A 456 -41.75 3.70 -29.62
C LEU A 456 -42.74 3.41 -30.75
N GLU A 457 -42.36 3.62 -32.01
CA GLU A 457 -43.17 3.28 -33.19
C GLU A 457 -43.45 1.77 -33.26
N ASN A 458 -42.44 0.93 -33.06
CA ASN A 458 -42.59 -0.54 -33.01
C ASN A 458 -43.49 -1.00 -31.85
N ILE A 459 -43.35 -0.41 -30.66
CA ILE A 459 -44.21 -0.70 -29.49
C ILE A 459 -45.66 -0.25 -29.74
N ASN A 460 -45.86 0.93 -30.35
CA ASN A 460 -47.17 1.44 -30.72
C ASN A 460 -47.84 0.59 -31.80
N LEU A 461 -47.09 0.12 -32.81
CA LEU A 461 -47.60 -0.80 -33.82
C LEU A 461 -48.02 -2.14 -33.21
N LEU A 462 -47.23 -2.70 -32.30
CA LEU A 462 -47.53 -3.97 -31.63
C LEU A 462 -48.73 -3.86 -30.68
N SER A 463 -48.91 -2.72 -30.00
CA SER A 463 -50.06 -2.48 -29.13
C SER A 463 -51.35 -2.15 -29.91
N ALA A 464 -51.25 -1.41 -31.02
CA ALA A 464 -52.37 -1.10 -31.92
C ALA A 464 -52.79 -2.30 -32.80
N THR A 465 -51.98 -3.36 -32.88
CA THR A 465 -52.31 -4.60 -33.60
C THR A 465 -52.45 -5.82 -32.65
N PRO A 466 -53.49 -5.85 -31.80
CA PRO A 466 -53.86 -7.07 -31.07
C PRO A 466 -54.39 -8.11 -32.08
N GLN A 467 -53.57 -9.11 -32.41
CA GLN A 467 -54.03 -10.26 -33.18
C GLN A 467 -54.67 -11.28 -32.23
N VAL A 468 -55.76 -11.92 -32.67
CA VAL A 468 -56.39 -13.04 -31.97
C VAL A 468 -56.08 -14.32 -32.74
N VAL A 469 -55.71 -15.38 -32.02
CA VAL A 469 -55.38 -16.69 -32.59
C VAL A 469 -56.58 -17.28 -33.35
N ASN A 470 -56.54 -17.25 -34.68
CA ASN A 470 -57.61 -17.79 -35.51
C ASN A 470 -57.56 -19.33 -35.56
N LEU A 471 -58.25 -19.98 -34.62
CA LEU A 471 -58.33 -21.45 -34.51
C LEU A 471 -59.10 -22.12 -35.66
N THR A 472 -59.83 -21.35 -36.48
CA THR A 472 -60.72 -21.86 -37.54
C THR A 472 -60.00 -22.42 -38.78
N LYS A 473 -58.67 -22.32 -38.86
CA LYS A 473 -57.86 -22.84 -39.98
C LYS A 473 -57.10 -24.10 -39.56
N PRO A 474 -57.00 -25.14 -40.41
CA PRO A 474 -56.44 -26.46 -40.08
C PRO A 474 -54.92 -26.50 -39.86
N LYS A 475 -54.28 -25.36 -39.56
CA LYS A 475 -52.87 -25.24 -39.17
C LYS A 475 -52.75 -24.77 -37.72
N ALA A 476 -53.54 -25.35 -36.81
CA ALA A 476 -53.59 -25.00 -35.39
C ALA A 476 -52.21 -24.97 -34.73
N ALA A 477 -51.33 -25.93 -35.05
CA ALA A 477 -49.94 -25.96 -34.58
C ALA A 477 -49.10 -24.73 -35.01
N ARG A 478 -49.41 -24.07 -36.14
CA ARG A 478 -48.75 -22.83 -36.58
C ARG A 478 -49.39 -21.57 -35.98
N ASN A 479 -50.52 -21.72 -35.30
CA ASN A 479 -51.25 -20.63 -34.66
C ASN A 479 -50.84 -20.45 -33.20
N SER A 480 -50.46 -21.51 -32.48
CA SER A 480 -49.85 -21.42 -31.14
C SER A 480 -48.47 -20.73 -31.18
N PHE A 481 -47.64 -21.07 -32.18
CA PHE A 481 -46.34 -20.42 -32.40
C PHE A 481 -46.46 -18.88 -32.53
N ARG A 482 -47.54 -18.35 -33.13
CA ARG A 482 -47.72 -16.90 -33.31
C ARG A 482 -47.78 -16.11 -32.00
N GLU A 483 -48.33 -16.67 -30.92
CA GLU A 483 -48.29 -16.02 -29.62
C GLU A 483 -46.92 -16.14 -28.95
N VAL A 484 -46.21 -17.25 -29.19
CA VAL A 484 -44.80 -17.40 -28.75
C VAL A 484 -43.91 -16.38 -29.47
N ASP A 485 -44.10 -16.19 -30.78
CA ASP A 485 -43.42 -15.15 -31.59
C ASP A 485 -43.76 -13.73 -31.09
N ARG A 486 -45.04 -13.48 -30.76
CA ARG A 486 -45.50 -12.20 -30.17
C ARG A 486 -44.87 -11.94 -28.80
N MET A 487 -44.76 -12.96 -27.96
CA MET A 487 -44.10 -12.85 -26.64
C MET A 487 -42.58 -12.73 -26.77
N ALA A 488 -41.96 -13.38 -27.76
CA ALA A 488 -40.53 -13.27 -28.04
C ALA A 488 -40.14 -11.87 -28.54
N THR A 489 -40.88 -11.34 -29.52
CA THR A 489 -40.68 -9.96 -30.02
C THR A 489 -40.97 -8.92 -28.94
N LEU A 490 -41.98 -9.11 -28.10
CA LEU A 490 -42.21 -8.23 -26.93
C LEU A 490 -41.06 -8.27 -25.93
N LYS A 491 -40.51 -9.44 -25.61
CA LYS A 491 -39.30 -9.57 -24.76
C LYS A 491 -38.07 -8.92 -25.39
N GLU A 492 -37.91 -9.02 -26.71
CA GLU A 492 -36.81 -8.37 -27.43
C GLU A 492 -36.93 -6.84 -27.39
N LEU A 493 -38.13 -6.29 -27.59
CA LEU A 493 -38.41 -4.86 -27.47
C LEU A 493 -38.20 -4.36 -26.03
N MET A 494 -38.58 -5.14 -25.01
CA MET A 494 -38.26 -4.84 -23.61
C MET A 494 -36.74 -4.81 -23.36
N LYS A 495 -35.99 -5.81 -23.85
CA LYS A 495 -34.53 -5.87 -23.73
C LYS A 495 -33.86 -4.65 -24.38
N LYS A 496 -34.27 -4.31 -25.61
CA LYS A 496 -33.80 -3.10 -26.32
C LYS A 496 -34.14 -1.81 -25.56
N LYS A 497 -35.33 -1.73 -24.95
CA LYS A 497 -35.75 -0.63 -24.08
C LYS A 497 -34.87 -0.49 -22.84
N ASP A 498 -34.44 -1.58 -22.22
CA ASP A 498 -33.56 -1.57 -21.05
C ASP A 498 -32.10 -1.25 -21.43
N GLU A 499 -31.61 -1.78 -22.54
CA GLU A 499 -30.27 -1.48 -23.08
C GLU A 499 -30.15 0.00 -23.48
N LEU A 500 -31.11 0.53 -24.22
CA LEU A 500 -31.15 1.93 -24.63
C LEU A 500 -31.33 2.88 -23.44
N GLN A 501 -32.12 2.50 -22.42
CA GLN A 501 -32.22 3.27 -21.18
C GLN A 501 -30.88 3.35 -20.45
N GLN A 502 -30.10 2.26 -20.39
CA GLN A 502 -28.76 2.27 -19.79
C GLN A 502 -27.79 3.18 -20.55
N GLN A 503 -27.79 3.11 -21.89
CA GLN A 503 -26.96 3.98 -22.74
C GLN A 503 -27.32 5.47 -22.56
N ILE A 504 -28.60 5.81 -22.51
CA ILE A 504 -29.07 7.19 -22.25
C ILE A 504 -28.68 7.66 -20.84
N HIS A 505 -28.79 6.80 -19.81
CA HIS A 505 -28.31 7.12 -18.46
C HIS A 505 -26.79 7.39 -18.44
N GLN A 506 -25.99 6.58 -19.16
CA GLN A 506 -24.54 6.74 -19.25
C GLN A 506 -24.15 8.02 -20.02
N LEU A 507 -24.86 8.35 -21.11
CA LEU A 507 -24.65 9.60 -21.84
C LEU A 507 -24.98 10.82 -20.97
N MET A 508 -26.11 10.81 -20.25
CA MET A 508 -26.45 11.88 -19.30
C MET A 508 -25.39 12.05 -18.19
N ALA A 509 -24.82 10.95 -17.69
CA ALA A 509 -23.73 10.99 -16.72
C ALA A 509 -22.43 11.55 -17.32
N SER A 510 -22.13 11.28 -18.59
CA SER A 510 -20.95 11.83 -19.27
C SER A 510 -21.05 13.34 -19.55
N VAL A 511 -22.26 13.87 -19.75
CA VAL A 511 -22.52 15.29 -20.01
C VAL A 511 -22.52 16.12 -18.72
N HIS A 512 -22.79 15.51 -17.55
CA HIS A 512 -22.88 16.20 -16.27
C HIS A 512 -21.60 16.04 -15.43
N PRO A 513 -20.83 17.12 -15.15
CA PRO A 513 -19.58 17.01 -14.40
C PRO A 513 -19.76 16.36 -13.02
N GLY A 514 -18.98 15.31 -12.73
CA GLY A 514 -19.06 14.56 -11.47
C GLY A 514 -20.21 13.55 -11.37
N ALA A 515 -21.01 13.35 -12.42
CA ALA A 515 -22.05 12.32 -12.46
C ALA A 515 -21.54 10.93 -12.88
N ASN A 516 -20.34 10.84 -13.45
CA ASN A 516 -19.69 9.61 -13.89
C ASN A 516 -18.50 9.28 -12.97
N ILE A 517 -18.33 8.01 -12.63
CA ILE A 517 -17.20 7.46 -11.86
C ILE A 517 -16.32 6.71 -12.85
N GLU A 518 -15.17 7.29 -13.18
CA GLU A 518 -14.17 6.67 -14.04
C GLU A 518 -13.42 5.58 -13.25
N THR A 519 -13.44 4.34 -13.75
CA THR A 519 -12.66 3.22 -13.21
C THR A 519 -11.78 2.62 -14.31
N SER A 520 -10.77 1.82 -13.94
CA SER A 520 -9.77 1.27 -14.87
C SER A 520 -10.33 0.41 -16.01
N PHE A 521 -11.55 -0.09 -15.89
CA PHE A 521 -12.18 -0.98 -16.88
C PHE A 521 -13.38 -0.35 -17.61
N SER A 522 -14.14 0.52 -16.93
CA SER A 522 -15.32 1.20 -17.49
C SER A 522 -15.74 2.38 -16.61
N SER A 523 -16.62 3.24 -17.14
CA SER A 523 -17.16 4.39 -16.39
C SER A 523 -18.62 4.17 -16.00
N PHE A 524 -18.92 4.30 -14.70
CA PHE A 524 -20.22 3.99 -14.10
C PHE A 524 -20.96 5.25 -13.63
N VAL A 525 -22.29 5.26 -13.80
CA VAL A 525 -23.13 6.35 -13.27
C VAL A 525 -23.03 6.40 -11.75
N SER A 526 -22.73 7.58 -11.19
CA SER A 526 -22.58 7.78 -9.76
C SER A 526 -23.90 7.51 -9.02
N PRO A 527 -23.89 6.74 -7.90
CA PRO A 527 -25.10 6.48 -7.10
C PRO A 527 -25.84 7.75 -6.65
N THR A 528 -25.11 8.84 -6.37
CA THR A 528 -25.71 10.12 -6.00
C THR A 528 -26.42 10.79 -7.17
N PHE A 529 -25.91 10.64 -8.40
CA PHE A 529 -26.57 11.13 -9.61
C PHE A 529 -27.79 10.29 -9.98
N SER A 530 -27.70 8.96 -9.88
CA SER A 530 -28.84 8.05 -10.09
C SER A 530 -29.99 8.38 -9.13
N LYS A 531 -29.70 8.59 -7.84
CA LYS A 531 -30.70 9.02 -6.85
C LYS A 531 -31.28 10.40 -7.18
N ALA A 532 -30.44 11.38 -7.51
CA ALA A 532 -30.88 12.73 -7.90
C ALA A 532 -31.68 12.77 -9.22
N LEU A 533 -31.50 11.79 -10.11
CA LEU A 533 -32.32 11.61 -11.31
C LEU A 533 -33.69 11.05 -10.96
N GLN A 534 -33.76 10.05 -10.07
CA GLN A 534 -35.02 9.50 -9.56
C GLN A 534 -35.82 10.55 -8.78
N GLU A 535 -35.18 11.33 -7.90
CA GLU A 535 -35.79 12.45 -7.16
C GLU A 535 -36.29 13.60 -8.05
N LYS A 536 -35.80 13.73 -9.29
CA LYS A 536 -36.37 14.67 -10.29
C LYS A 536 -37.65 14.15 -10.93
N ILE A 537 -37.78 12.83 -11.11
CA ILE A 537 -38.97 12.19 -11.68
C ILE A 537 -40.10 12.16 -10.63
N THR A 538 -39.75 11.82 -9.39
CA THR A 538 -40.67 11.81 -8.24
C THR A 538 -40.13 12.73 -7.13
N PRO A 539 -40.47 14.04 -7.14
CA PRO A 539 -40.01 14.98 -6.12
C PRO A 539 -40.60 14.65 -4.75
N ALA A 540 -39.73 14.46 -3.76
CA ALA A 540 -40.14 14.13 -2.39
C ALA A 540 -40.85 15.31 -1.71
N VAL A 541 -42.06 15.08 -1.21
CA VAL A 541 -42.84 16.09 -0.46
C VAL A 541 -42.33 16.15 0.97
N LEU A 542 -41.58 17.22 1.30
CA LEU A 542 -40.96 17.41 2.61
C LEU A 542 -41.95 17.77 3.74
N GLY A 543 -43.14 18.29 3.41
CA GLY A 543 -44.16 18.66 4.39
C GLY A 543 -45.21 19.61 3.82
N LYS A 544 -46.12 20.07 4.69
CA LYS A 544 -47.20 21.03 4.37
C LYS A 544 -47.25 22.11 5.44
N ILE A 545 -47.07 23.37 5.04
CA ILE A 545 -47.30 24.54 5.89
C ILE A 545 -48.73 25.01 5.65
N THR A 546 -49.48 25.28 6.72
CA THR A 546 -50.85 25.83 6.63
C THR A 546 -50.84 27.24 7.17
N ILE A 547 -51.10 28.22 6.30
CA ILE A 547 -51.14 29.64 6.65
C ILE A 547 -52.62 30.04 6.79
N PRO A 548 -53.04 30.73 7.87
CA PRO A 548 -54.40 31.24 7.98
C PRO A 548 -54.67 32.30 6.90
N ASN A 549 -55.79 32.15 6.18
CA ASN A 549 -56.23 33.10 5.15
C ASN A 549 -57.72 33.37 5.33
N GLU A 550 -58.07 34.64 5.43
CA GLU A 550 -59.46 35.08 5.65
C GLU A 550 -60.27 35.15 4.34
N SER A 551 -59.57 35.26 3.20
CA SER A 551 -60.10 35.38 1.83
C SER A 551 -60.84 34.12 1.33
N GLU A 552 -61.46 34.20 0.16
CA GLU A 552 -62.20 33.09 -0.48
C GLU A 552 -61.31 31.89 -0.87
N ASP A 553 -59.99 32.06 -0.93
CA ASP A 553 -58.97 31.07 -1.34
C ASP A 553 -58.75 29.90 -0.34
N LYS A 554 -59.74 29.60 0.50
CA LYS A 554 -59.69 28.56 1.55
C LYS A 554 -59.58 27.16 0.92
N GLY A 555 -58.40 26.56 1.06
CA GLY A 555 -58.12 25.18 0.63
C GLY A 555 -57.19 25.04 -0.58
N LYS A 556 -56.80 26.14 -1.25
CA LYS A 556 -55.81 26.06 -2.34
C LYS A 556 -54.45 25.59 -1.83
N VAL A 557 -53.88 24.58 -2.49
CA VAL A 557 -52.55 24.03 -2.20
C VAL A 557 -51.56 24.53 -3.23
N TYR A 558 -50.58 25.30 -2.80
CA TYR A 558 -49.53 25.86 -3.66
C TYR A 558 -48.26 24.98 -3.57
N PRO A 559 -47.84 24.32 -4.66
CA PRO A 559 -46.60 23.52 -4.66
C PRO A 559 -45.38 24.46 -4.73
N VAL A 560 -44.62 24.56 -3.63
CA VAL A 560 -43.42 25.40 -3.55
C VAL A 560 -42.17 24.52 -3.55
N THR A 561 -41.32 24.68 -4.56
CA THR A 561 -40.01 24.02 -4.64
C THR A 561 -38.95 24.87 -3.93
N LEU A 562 -38.35 24.33 -2.86
CA LEU A 562 -37.36 25.01 -2.02
C LEU A 562 -35.99 24.34 -2.13
N ARG A 563 -34.92 25.13 -2.19
CA ARG A 563 -33.55 24.61 -1.97
C ARG A 563 -33.30 24.41 -0.48
N SER A 564 -32.36 23.54 -0.11
CA SER A 564 -32.01 23.26 1.30
C SER A 564 -31.73 24.53 2.12
N ASN A 565 -31.00 25.50 1.55
CA ASN A 565 -30.71 26.79 2.21
C ASN A 565 -31.94 27.68 2.40
N GLU A 566 -32.94 27.58 1.51
CA GLU A 566 -34.18 28.35 1.57
C GLU A 566 -35.15 27.70 2.57
N PHE A 567 -35.29 26.38 2.53
CA PHE A 567 -36.01 25.60 3.54
C PHE A 567 -35.45 25.84 4.96
N ARG A 568 -34.12 25.81 5.13
CA ARG A 568 -33.48 26.09 6.42
C ARG A 568 -33.81 27.50 6.94
N ARG A 569 -33.75 28.53 6.09
CA ARG A 569 -34.14 29.90 6.47
C ARG A 569 -35.62 30.00 6.87
N ILE A 570 -36.50 29.34 6.13
CA ILE A 570 -37.93 29.29 6.45
C ILE A 570 -38.15 28.61 7.81
N HIS A 571 -37.49 27.49 8.07
CA HIS A 571 -37.52 26.80 9.37
C HIS A 571 -36.96 27.67 10.51
N GLU A 572 -35.84 28.36 10.28
CA GLU A 572 -35.27 29.35 11.22
C GLU A 572 -36.21 30.57 11.43
N THR A 573 -37.11 30.87 10.49
CA THR A 573 -38.13 31.94 10.59
C THR A 573 -39.44 31.48 11.23
N PHE A 574 -39.62 30.16 11.45
CA PHE A 574 -40.75 29.58 12.20
C PHE A 574 -40.36 29.08 13.60
N LEU A 575 -39.06 29.09 13.94
CA LEU A 575 -38.53 28.77 15.27
C LEU A 575 -38.20 30.00 16.14
N ASN A 576 -38.11 31.18 15.53
CA ASN A 576 -37.94 32.48 16.20
C ASN A 576 -39.23 33.29 16.09
#